data_AF-A0A7V9HYF0-F1
#
_entry.id   AF-A0A7V9HYF0-F1
#
_cell.length_a   1.000
_cell.length_b   1.000
_cell.length_c   1.000
_cell.angle_alpha   90.00
_cell.angle_beta   90.00
_cell.angle_gamma   90.00
#
_symmetry.space_group_name_H-M   'P 1'
#
loop_
_entity.id
_entity.type
_entity.pdbx_description
1 polymer ?
#
loop_
_entity_poly.entity_id
_entity_poly.type
_entity_poly.pdbx_seq_one_letter_code
_entity_poly.pdbx_strand_id
1 'polypeptide(L)'
;MNSALINQHFFNPKNVGNIADAAAVARAGSVTCGATLRVSLSVDESQRITDAKFKSAGCSYLVAASSLLTEQVKGKTTAEAAVLGRSPKKSIIEQLGGWPVDRDHCAALACEALISAVKQYSESVREEWSGDEALICTCFGVSERTIERDIQAGGLRTIAEVTKASNAGAGCRSCYSLIQDILDHCSGEGRIMAL
;
A
#
# COMPACT_ATOMS: atom_id res chain seq x y z
N MET A 1 7.92 -31.04 -1.42
CA MET A 1 8.30 -29.73 -1.98
C MET A 1 8.14 -28.70 -0.88
N ASN A 2 9.24 -28.31 -0.22
CA ASN A 2 9.25 -27.28 0.82
C ASN A 2 10.53 -26.47 0.60
N SER A 3 10.40 -25.22 0.16
CA SER A 3 11.54 -24.47 -0.39
C SER A 3 12.48 -24.00 0.73
N ALA A 4 13.75 -23.77 0.38
CA ALA A 4 14.73 -23.21 1.30
C ALA A 4 14.28 -21.85 1.86
N LEU A 5 13.61 -21.02 1.03
CA LEU A 5 13.11 -19.70 1.41
C LEU A 5 11.92 -19.76 2.37
N ILE A 6 10.98 -20.71 2.20
CA ILE A 6 9.88 -20.91 3.15
C ILE A 6 10.45 -21.28 4.53
N ASN A 7 11.40 -22.21 4.58
CA ASN A 7 12.07 -22.57 5.82
C ASN A 7 12.84 -21.40 6.42
N GLN A 8 13.58 -20.62 5.62
CA GLN A 8 14.30 -19.43 6.07
C GLN A 8 13.35 -18.41 6.74
N HIS A 9 12.27 -18.02 6.07
CA HIS A 9 11.31 -17.06 6.61
C HIS A 9 10.40 -17.64 7.71
N PHE A 10 10.32 -18.96 7.87
CA PHE A 10 9.64 -19.60 9.01
C PHE A 10 10.52 -19.70 10.26
N PHE A 11 11.78 -20.12 10.13
CA PHE A 11 12.71 -20.29 11.27
C PHE A 11 13.41 -18.99 11.69
N ASN A 12 13.59 -18.04 10.76
CA ASN A 12 14.17 -16.72 11.03
C ASN A 12 13.28 -15.60 10.43
N PRO A 13 12.01 -15.48 10.89
CA PRO A 13 11.06 -14.52 10.36
C PRO A 13 11.52 -13.09 10.64
N LYS A 14 11.50 -12.25 9.62
CA LYS A 14 11.78 -10.82 9.70
C LYS A 14 10.54 -10.08 10.20
N ASN A 15 10.74 -8.93 10.83
CA ASN A 15 9.67 -7.99 11.18
C ASN A 15 8.56 -8.53 12.12
N VAL A 16 8.83 -9.59 12.89
CA VAL A 16 7.89 -10.06 13.93
C VAL A 16 7.77 -9.01 15.03
N GLY A 17 6.54 -8.66 15.40
CA GLY A 17 6.26 -7.79 16.53
C GLY A 17 5.08 -6.85 16.31
N ASN A 18 5.03 -5.82 17.14
CA ASN A 18 4.09 -4.71 17.03
C ASN A 18 4.87 -3.41 16.85
N ILE A 19 4.28 -2.46 16.15
CA ILE A 19 4.58 -1.03 16.30
C ILE A 19 3.61 -0.48 17.37
N ALA A 20 4.07 0.42 18.24
CA ALA A 20 3.25 1.04 19.29
C ALA A 20 2.35 2.11 18.67
N ASP A 21 2.97 3.20 18.21
CA ASP A 21 2.33 4.33 17.53
C ASP A 21 2.31 4.07 16.02
N ALA A 22 1.59 3.02 15.63
CA ALA A 22 1.46 2.63 14.24
C ALA A 22 0.45 3.52 13.51
N ALA A 23 0.84 4.07 12.35
CA ALA A 23 -0.05 4.82 11.48
C ALA A 23 -1.23 3.97 10.94
N ALA A 24 -1.07 2.64 10.88
CA ALA A 24 -2.19 1.72 10.71
C ALA A 24 -1.96 0.35 11.35
N VAL A 25 -3.06 -0.32 11.72
CA VAL A 25 -3.10 -1.66 12.32
C VAL A 25 -4.34 -2.43 11.86
N ALA A 26 -4.18 -3.29 10.85
CA ALA A 26 -5.23 -4.21 10.43
C ALA A 26 -5.02 -5.63 10.95
N ARG A 27 -6.12 -6.41 10.90
CA ARG A 27 -6.13 -7.85 11.16
C ARG A 27 -6.92 -8.55 10.06
N ALA A 28 -6.45 -9.72 9.66
CA ALA A 28 -7.19 -10.67 8.83
C ALA A 28 -7.24 -12.03 9.53
N GLY A 29 -8.27 -12.82 9.26
CA GLY A 29 -8.42 -14.16 9.82
C GLY A 29 -9.16 -15.11 8.89
N SER A 30 -8.75 -16.37 8.85
CA SER A 30 -9.41 -17.41 8.08
C SER A 30 -10.25 -18.30 8.98
N VAL A 31 -11.57 -18.29 8.78
CA VAL A 31 -12.50 -19.21 9.47
C VAL A 31 -12.24 -20.68 9.10
N THR A 32 -11.66 -20.94 7.92
CA THR A 32 -11.44 -22.29 7.39
C THR A 32 -10.31 -23.04 8.10
N CYS A 33 -9.24 -22.34 8.51
CA CYS A 33 -8.06 -22.94 9.14
C CYS A 33 -7.70 -22.31 10.51
N GLY A 34 -8.53 -21.41 11.03
CA GLY A 34 -8.32 -20.73 12.32
C GLY A 34 -7.14 -19.75 12.34
N ALA A 35 -6.48 -19.53 11.20
CA ALA A 35 -5.30 -18.69 11.13
C ALA A 35 -5.64 -17.21 11.28
N THR A 36 -4.78 -16.46 11.97
CA THR A 36 -4.91 -15.01 12.17
C THR A 36 -3.60 -14.29 11.88
N LEU A 37 -3.72 -13.05 11.42
CA LEU A 37 -2.61 -12.16 11.13
C LEU A 37 -2.96 -10.73 11.52
N ARG A 38 -2.07 -10.06 12.26
CA ARG A 38 -2.07 -8.60 12.49
C ARG A 38 -0.89 -8.02 11.72
N VAL A 39 -1.13 -6.98 10.93
CA VAL A 39 -0.10 -6.15 10.30
C VAL A 39 -0.19 -4.75 10.90
N SER A 40 0.96 -4.18 11.26
CA SER A 40 1.08 -2.78 11.70
C SER A 40 2.12 -2.05 10.85
N LEU A 41 1.78 -0.85 10.40
CA LEU A 41 2.61 -0.01 9.53
C LEU A 41 2.91 1.34 10.22
N SER A 42 4.13 1.82 10.09
CA SER A 42 4.48 3.24 10.24
C SER A 42 4.63 3.84 8.85
N VAL A 43 4.06 5.02 8.63
CA VAL A 43 4.04 5.71 7.34
C VAL A 43 4.48 7.16 7.56
N ASP A 44 5.32 7.70 6.67
CA ASP A 44 5.74 9.10 6.71
C ASP A 44 4.81 10.04 5.90
N GLU A 45 5.08 11.35 5.98
CA GLU A 45 4.35 12.40 5.24
C GLU A 45 4.40 12.23 3.71
N SER A 46 5.40 11.51 3.20
CA SER A 46 5.53 11.15 1.77
C SER A 46 4.83 9.83 1.44
N GLN A 47 3.98 9.33 2.35
CA GLN A 47 3.22 8.09 2.25
C GLN A 47 4.11 6.84 2.10
N ARG A 48 5.37 6.88 2.57
CA ARG A 48 6.29 5.73 2.55
C ARG A 48 6.23 4.96 3.85
N ILE A 49 6.21 3.63 3.73
CA ILE A 49 6.19 2.71 4.86
C ILE A 49 7.59 2.64 5.47
N THR A 50 7.81 3.34 6.58
CA THR A 50 9.10 3.43 7.28
C THR A 50 9.38 2.19 8.13
N ASP A 51 8.34 1.61 8.74
CA ASP A 51 8.39 0.29 9.37
C ASP A 51 7.11 -0.51 9.08
N ALA A 52 7.27 -1.82 9.00
CA ALA A 52 6.18 -2.77 8.86
C ALA A 52 6.49 -3.95 9.79
N LYS A 53 5.50 -4.37 10.58
CA LYS A 53 5.61 -5.51 11.49
C LYS A 53 4.37 -6.37 11.47
N PHE A 54 4.52 -7.64 11.84
CA PHE A 54 3.40 -8.56 11.94
C PHE A 54 3.41 -9.42 13.21
N LYS A 55 2.21 -9.87 13.61
CA LYS A 55 2.02 -11.02 14.50
C LYS A 55 1.05 -11.99 13.85
N SER A 56 1.39 -13.28 13.83
CA SER A 56 0.53 -14.32 13.25
C SER A 56 0.38 -15.49 14.20
N ALA A 57 -0.79 -16.13 14.17
CA ALA A 57 -0.99 -17.49 14.61
C ALA A 57 -1.51 -18.28 13.41
N GLY A 58 -0.74 -19.24 12.91
CA GLY A 58 -1.05 -20.00 11.70
C GLY A 58 0.08 -20.94 11.30
N CYS A 59 -0.01 -21.52 10.10
CA CYS A 59 0.99 -22.46 9.60
C CYS A 59 2.28 -21.76 9.13
N SER A 60 3.33 -22.56 8.89
CA SER A 60 4.64 -22.07 8.42
C SER A 60 4.56 -21.23 7.14
N TYR A 61 3.66 -21.59 6.21
CA TYR A 61 3.43 -20.82 4.98
C TYR A 61 2.92 -19.40 5.26
N LEU A 62 2.01 -19.21 6.22
CA LEU A 62 1.53 -17.87 6.59
C LEU A 62 2.60 -17.04 7.29
N VAL A 63 3.42 -17.64 8.16
CA VAL A 63 4.55 -16.96 8.80
C VAL A 63 5.58 -16.52 7.75
N ALA A 64 5.93 -17.41 6.81
CA ALA A 64 6.85 -17.11 5.72
C ALA A 64 6.31 -16.02 4.79
N ALA A 65 5.03 -16.12 4.40
CA ALA A 65 4.32 -15.12 3.61
C ALA A 65 4.35 -13.74 4.28
N SER A 66 4.00 -13.69 5.56
CA SER A 66 3.93 -12.45 6.34
C SER A 66 5.31 -11.82 6.47
N SER A 67 6.34 -12.61 6.79
CA SER A 67 7.73 -12.14 6.90
C SER A 67 8.23 -11.54 5.58
N LEU A 68 8.10 -12.25 4.46
CA LEU A 68 8.54 -11.76 3.16
C LEU A 68 7.75 -10.52 2.73
N LEU A 69 6.43 -10.50 2.96
CA LEU A 69 5.59 -9.36 2.59
C LEU A 69 5.96 -8.10 3.40
N THR A 70 6.19 -8.24 4.72
CA THR A 70 6.63 -7.10 5.55
C THR A 70 8.03 -6.60 5.20
N GLU A 71 8.92 -7.47 4.72
CA GLU A 71 10.23 -7.05 4.22
C GLU A 71 10.10 -6.24 2.92
N GLN A 72 9.32 -6.75 1.95
CA GLN A 72 9.12 -6.11 0.64
C GLN A 72 8.44 -4.74 0.69
N VAL A 73 7.55 -4.48 1.65
CA VAL A 73 6.80 -3.21 1.71
C VAL A 73 7.57 -2.09 2.42
N LYS A 74 8.63 -2.37 3.17
CA LYS A 74 9.43 -1.31 3.81
C LYS A 74 10.16 -0.47 2.76
N GLY A 75 10.11 0.85 2.93
CA GLY A 75 10.60 1.85 1.98
C GLY A 75 9.68 2.13 0.79
N LYS A 76 8.64 1.31 0.58
CA LYS A 76 7.65 1.49 -0.50
C LYS A 76 6.56 2.47 -0.11
N THR A 77 5.92 3.07 -1.10
CA THR A 77 4.71 3.87 -0.84
C THR A 77 3.52 2.96 -0.50
N THR A 78 2.51 3.51 0.19
CA THR A 78 1.25 2.81 0.45
C THR A 78 0.58 2.33 -0.84
N ALA A 79 0.70 3.08 -1.93
CA ALA A 79 0.24 2.69 -3.26
C ALA A 79 0.98 1.46 -3.83
N GLU A 80 2.32 1.45 -3.77
CA GLU A 80 3.11 0.28 -4.16
C GLU A 80 2.79 -0.96 -3.30
N ALA A 81 2.63 -0.78 -1.99
CA ALA A 81 2.23 -1.84 -1.07
C ALA A 81 0.83 -2.39 -1.41
N ALA A 82 -0.11 -1.52 -1.77
CA ALA A 82 -1.43 -1.95 -2.24
C ALA A 82 -1.37 -2.73 -3.57
N VAL A 83 -0.41 -2.43 -4.46
CA VAL A 83 -0.16 -3.23 -5.67
C VAL A 83 0.38 -4.62 -5.31
N LEU A 84 1.34 -4.73 -4.38
CA LEU A 84 1.85 -6.02 -3.90
C LEU A 84 0.76 -6.86 -3.21
N GLY A 85 -0.10 -6.22 -2.41
CA GLY A 85 -1.27 -6.83 -1.80
C GLY A 85 -2.25 -7.40 -2.83
N ARG A 86 -2.48 -6.71 -3.95
CA ARG A 86 -3.40 -7.17 -5.00
C ARG A 86 -2.87 -8.32 -5.88
N SER A 87 -1.66 -8.82 -5.67
CA SER A 87 -1.05 -9.86 -6.51
C SER A 87 -0.36 -10.99 -5.72
N PRO A 88 -1.06 -11.72 -4.81
CA PRO A 88 -0.44 -12.67 -3.88
C PRO A 88 0.47 -13.71 -4.53
N LYS A 89 0.10 -14.20 -5.72
CA LYS A 89 0.90 -15.16 -6.48
C LYS A 89 2.28 -14.60 -6.84
N LYS A 90 2.33 -13.38 -7.39
CA LYS A 90 3.56 -12.73 -7.85
C LYS A 90 4.37 -12.13 -6.69
N SER A 91 3.70 -11.59 -5.67
CA SER A 91 4.36 -10.92 -4.55
C SER A 91 4.86 -11.89 -3.48
N ILE A 92 4.28 -13.10 -3.36
CA ILE A 92 4.63 -14.06 -2.29
C ILE A 92 4.97 -15.44 -2.85
N ILE A 93 4.04 -16.07 -3.58
CA ILE A 93 4.14 -17.51 -3.92
C ILE A 93 5.34 -17.77 -4.83
N GLU A 94 5.48 -17.00 -5.91
CA GLU A 94 6.60 -17.12 -6.86
C GLU A 94 7.94 -16.76 -6.21
N GLN A 95 7.97 -15.74 -5.35
CA GLN A 95 9.16 -15.29 -4.62
C GLN A 95 9.67 -16.34 -3.60
N LEU A 96 8.75 -17.05 -2.94
CA LEU A 96 9.09 -18.14 -2.01
C LEU A 96 9.39 -19.47 -2.72
N GLY A 97 9.50 -19.49 -4.06
CA GLY A 97 9.82 -20.67 -4.85
C GLY A 97 8.66 -21.66 -5.04
N GLY A 98 7.42 -21.19 -4.83
CA GLY A 98 6.20 -21.99 -4.96
C GLY A 98 5.91 -22.89 -3.76
N TRP A 99 4.63 -23.25 -3.64
CA TRP A 99 4.13 -24.21 -2.66
C TRP A 99 2.86 -24.92 -3.19
N PRO A 100 2.32 -25.94 -2.50
CA PRO A 100 1.07 -26.60 -2.90
C PRO A 100 -0.12 -25.66 -2.99
N VAL A 101 -0.99 -25.84 -3.99
CA VAL A 101 -2.13 -24.95 -4.30
C VAL A 101 -3.13 -24.81 -3.13
N ASP A 102 -3.27 -25.83 -2.28
CA ASP A 102 -4.08 -25.77 -1.06
C ASP A 102 -3.54 -24.78 -0.01
N ARG A 103 -2.35 -24.19 -0.23
CA ARG A 103 -1.71 -23.18 0.62
C ARG A 103 -1.79 -21.76 0.06
N ASP A 104 -2.36 -21.52 -1.12
CA ASP A 104 -2.49 -20.19 -1.72
C ASP A 104 -3.27 -19.21 -0.80
N HIS A 105 -4.20 -19.73 0.00
CA HIS A 105 -4.92 -18.96 1.01
C HIS A 105 -4.00 -18.30 2.05
N CYS A 106 -2.79 -18.81 2.29
CA CYS A 106 -1.81 -18.22 3.21
C CYS A 106 -1.21 -16.92 2.64
N ALA A 107 -0.92 -16.88 1.33
CA ALA A 107 -0.50 -15.64 0.67
C ALA A 107 -1.68 -14.66 0.55
N ALA A 108 -2.88 -15.16 0.23
CA ALA A 108 -4.08 -14.33 0.18
C ALA A 108 -4.36 -13.61 1.52
N LEU A 109 -4.29 -14.34 2.64
CA LEU A 109 -4.50 -13.77 3.98
C LEU A 109 -3.43 -12.73 4.37
N ALA A 110 -2.16 -12.96 3.98
CA ALA A 110 -1.09 -12.00 4.18
C ALA A 110 -1.32 -10.70 3.40
N CYS A 111 -1.71 -10.83 2.13
CA CYS A 111 -2.09 -9.73 1.26
C CYS A 111 -3.34 -8.98 1.72
N GLU A 112 -4.36 -9.68 2.22
CA GLU A 112 -5.59 -9.12 2.78
C GLU A 112 -5.30 -8.24 4.00
N ALA A 113 -4.47 -8.71 4.94
CA ALA A 113 -4.06 -7.92 6.09
C ALA A 113 -3.29 -6.66 5.69
N LEU A 114 -2.42 -6.74 4.66
CA LEU A 114 -1.69 -5.59 4.13
C LEU A 114 -2.64 -4.57 3.47
N ILE A 115 -3.55 -5.02 2.59
CA ILE A 115 -4.53 -4.14 1.93
C ILE A 115 -5.41 -3.46 2.98
N SER A 116 -5.82 -4.20 4.00
CA SER A 116 -6.64 -3.66 5.10
C SER A 116 -5.88 -2.61 5.91
N ALA A 117 -4.57 -2.80 6.14
CA ALA A 117 -3.74 -1.81 6.83
C ALA A 117 -3.55 -0.55 5.99
N VAL A 118 -3.30 -0.69 4.69
CA VAL A 118 -3.22 0.46 3.76
C VAL A 118 -4.56 1.20 3.69
N LYS A 119 -5.69 0.48 3.60
CA LYS A 119 -7.04 1.09 3.58
C LYS A 119 -7.31 1.88 4.86
N GLN A 120 -6.98 1.33 6.02
CA GLN A 120 -7.16 2.01 7.31
C GLN A 120 -6.30 3.28 7.41
N TYR A 121 -5.05 3.27 6.94
CA TYR A 121 -4.23 4.48 6.85
C TYR A 121 -4.89 5.55 5.98
N SER A 122 -5.40 5.16 4.81
CA SER A 122 -6.12 6.09 3.92
C SER A 122 -7.43 6.59 4.52
N GLU A 123 -8.03 5.87 5.46
CA GLU A 123 -9.21 6.30 6.20
C GLU A 123 -8.83 7.29 7.32
N SER A 124 -7.80 7.02 8.12
CA SER A 124 -7.35 7.96 9.16
C SER A 124 -6.85 9.28 8.58
N VAL A 125 -6.08 9.26 7.49
CA VAL A 125 -5.63 10.49 6.79
C VAL A 125 -6.80 11.33 6.30
N ARG A 126 -7.95 10.73 5.97
CA ARG A 126 -9.15 11.46 5.56
C ARG A 126 -9.96 12.00 6.74
N GLU A 127 -9.96 11.31 7.86
CA GLU A 127 -10.65 11.74 9.09
C GLU A 127 -9.87 12.86 9.81
N GLU A 128 -8.54 12.81 9.77
CA GLU A 128 -7.64 13.82 10.34
C GLU A 128 -7.42 15.04 9.42
N TRP A 129 -7.93 15.01 8.18
CA TRP A 129 -7.79 16.10 7.21
C TRP A 129 -8.57 17.34 7.63
N SER A 130 -7.84 18.33 8.17
CA SER A 130 -8.37 19.62 8.62
C SER A 130 -7.90 20.81 7.77
N GLY A 131 -7.27 20.56 6.61
CA GLY A 131 -6.80 21.61 5.71
C GLY A 131 -7.91 22.13 4.78
N ASP A 132 -7.81 23.42 4.43
CA ASP A 132 -8.72 24.07 3.46
C ASP A 132 -8.58 23.55 2.01
N GLU A 133 -7.54 22.77 1.73
CA GLU A 133 -7.21 22.23 0.40
C GLU A 133 -7.97 20.94 0.10
N ALA A 134 -8.39 20.75 -1.16
CA ALA A 134 -9.14 19.57 -1.57
C ALA A 134 -8.29 18.29 -1.56
N LEU A 135 -8.82 17.20 -0.97
CA LEU A 135 -8.27 15.85 -1.12
C LEU A 135 -8.67 15.23 -2.47
N ILE A 136 -7.82 15.40 -3.47
CA ILE A 136 -8.03 14.88 -4.82
C ILE A 136 -7.94 13.36 -4.86
N CYS A 137 -6.90 12.75 -4.26
CA CYS A 137 -6.76 11.29 -4.22
C CYS A 137 -7.08 10.72 -2.83
N THR A 138 -8.36 10.44 -2.59
CA THR A 138 -8.84 9.81 -1.35
C THR A 138 -8.34 8.37 -1.12
N CYS A 139 -7.78 7.70 -2.14
CA CYS A 139 -7.15 6.38 -1.97
C CYS A 139 -5.85 6.41 -1.17
N PHE A 140 -5.10 7.51 -1.22
CA PHE A 140 -3.77 7.60 -0.58
C PHE A 140 -3.57 8.88 0.23
N GLY A 141 -4.52 9.83 0.20
CA GLY A 141 -4.41 11.09 0.94
C GLY A 141 -3.54 12.12 0.21
N VAL A 142 -3.76 12.31 -1.10
CA VAL A 142 -3.04 13.34 -1.88
C VAL A 142 -3.94 14.55 -2.09
N SER A 143 -3.48 15.72 -1.67
CA SER A 143 -4.18 17.00 -1.88
C SER A 143 -3.92 17.61 -3.25
N GLU A 144 -4.77 18.55 -3.64
CA GLU A 144 -4.62 19.39 -4.83
C GLU A 144 -3.25 20.08 -4.87
N ARG A 145 -2.90 20.81 -3.81
CA ARG A 145 -1.58 21.46 -3.67
C ARG A 145 -0.40 20.50 -3.75
N THR A 146 -0.56 19.26 -3.29
CA THR A 146 0.50 18.24 -3.43
C THR A 146 0.73 17.94 -4.91
N ILE A 147 -0.35 17.78 -5.68
CA ILE A 147 -0.29 17.56 -7.13
C ILE A 147 0.26 18.80 -7.84
N GLU A 148 -0.22 20.00 -7.53
CA GLU A 148 0.28 21.27 -8.12
C GLU A 148 1.77 21.46 -7.86
N ARG A 149 2.23 21.29 -6.61
CA ARG A 149 3.64 21.38 -6.22
C ARG A 149 4.50 20.41 -7.01
N ASP A 150 4.06 19.16 -7.12
CA ASP A 150 4.82 18.12 -7.82
C ASP A 150 4.85 18.37 -9.33
N ILE A 151 3.76 18.88 -9.93
CA ILE A 151 3.71 19.34 -11.32
C ILE A 151 4.69 20.50 -11.55
N GLN A 152 4.65 21.54 -10.71
CA GLN A 152 5.49 22.73 -10.86
C GLN A 152 6.97 22.43 -10.63
N ALA A 153 7.32 21.63 -9.61
CA ALA A 153 8.70 21.27 -9.30
C ALA A 153 9.30 20.25 -10.29
N GLY A 154 8.48 19.33 -10.81
CA GLY A 154 8.91 18.28 -11.75
C GLY A 154 8.72 18.61 -13.22
N GLY A 155 7.99 19.66 -13.56
CA GLY A 155 7.58 19.98 -14.94
C GLY A 155 6.64 18.93 -15.57
N LEU A 156 5.86 18.23 -14.73
CA LEU A 156 5.09 17.04 -15.13
C LEU A 156 3.96 17.40 -16.10
N ARG A 157 3.72 16.57 -17.13
CA ARG A 157 2.74 16.86 -18.21
C ARG A 157 1.68 15.78 -18.40
N THR A 158 1.76 14.67 -17.67
CA THR A 158 0.84 13.54 -17.83
C THR A 158 0.37 13.01 -16.48
N ILE A 159 -0.84 12.44 -16.44
CA ILE A 159 -1.37 11.74 -15.25
C ILE A 159 -0.40 10.65 -14.78
N ALA A 160 0.30 9.97 -15.69
CA ALA A 160 1.28 8.94 -15.36
C ALA A 160 2.50 9.48 -14.58
N GLU A 161 2.99 10.66 -14.95
CA GLU A 161 4.07 11.35 -14.24
C GLU A 161 3.59 11.85 -12.87
N VAL A 162 2.41 12.47 -12.79
CA VAL A 162 1.78 12.87 -11.51
C VAL A 162 1.58 11.66 -10.59
N THR A 163 1.11 10.54 -11.13
CA THR A 163 0.95 9.27 -10.39
C THR A 163 2.29 8.78 -9.84
N LYS A 164 3.36 8.90 -10.62
CA LYS A 164 4.72 8.47 -10.23
C LYS A 164 5.34 9.38 -9.16
N ALA A 165 5.06 10.68 -9.19
CA ALA A 165 5.57 11.66 -8.22
C ALA A 165 4.80 11.61 -6.88
N SER A 166 3.47 11.66 -6.95
CA SER A 166 2.58 11.92 -5.80
C SER A 166 1.82 10.70 -5.28
N ASN A 167 1.89 9.54 -5.95
CA ASN A 167 0.99 8.39 -5.81
C ASN A 167 -0.48 8.63 -6.22
N ALA A 168 -0.89 9.87 -6.54
CA ALA A 168 -2.28 10.17 -6.91
C ALA A 168 -2.72 9.31 -8.10
N GLY A 169 -3.87 8.65 -7.98
CA GLY A 169 -4.41 7.82 -9.06
C GLY A 169 -3.88 6.38 -9.14
N ALA A 170 -2.84 5.99 -8.40
CA ALA A 170 -2.29 4.61 -8.41
C ALA A 170 -3.24 3.50 -7.86
N GLY A 171 -4.45 3.88 -7.46
CA GLY A 171 -5.47 3.05 -6.79
C GLY A 171 -6.68 2.80 -7.69
N CYS A 172 -7.85 3.32 -7.30
CA CYS A 172 -9.10 3.13 -8.04
C CYS A 172 -9.24 4.00 -9.31
N ARG A 173 -8.34 4.99 -9.51
CA ARG A 173 -8.33 5.96 -10.62
C ARG A 173 -9.52 6.92 -10.70
N SER A 174 -10.42 6.97 -9.70
CA SER A 174 -11.58 7.88 -9.72
C SER A 174 -11.24 9.38 -9.75
N CYS A 175 -10.00 9.72 -9.39
CA CYS A 175 -9.45 11.08 -9.40
C CYS A 175 -8.77 11.48 -10.72
N TYR A 176 -8.76 10.61 -11.75
CA TYR A 176 -8.04 10.89 -13.00
C TYR A 176 -8.54 12.16 -13.73
N SER A 177 -9.85 12.44 -13.70
CA SER A 177 -10.37 13.69 -14.28
C SER A 177 -9.84 14.91 -13.54
N LEU A 178 -9.94 14.93 -12.21
CA LEU A 178 -9.43 16.02 -11.37
C LEU A 178 -7.91 16.22 -11.53
N ILE A 179 -7.13 15.14 -11.69
CA ILE A 179 -5.69 15.23 -11.97
C ILE A 179 -5.45 15.87 -13.35
N GLN A 180 -6.28 15.57 -14.35
CA GLN A 180 -6.20 16.20 -15.66
C GLN A 180 -6.55 17.69 -15.59
N ASP A 181 -7.64 18.04 -14.90
CA ASP A 181 -8.06 19.43 -14.71
C ASP A 181 -6.91 20.28 -14.10
N ILE A 182 -6.23 19.75 -13.07
CA ILE A 182 -5.07 20.41 -12.44
C ILE A 182 -3.86 20.52 -13.41
N LEU A 183 -3.61 19.50 -14.25
CA LEU A 183 -2.55 19.54 -15.27
C LEU A 183 -2.83 20.63 -16.33
N ASP A 184 -4.08 20.78 -16.76
CA ASP A 184 -4.52 21.74 -17.77
C ASP A 184 -4.47 23.18 -17.22
N HIS A 185 -4.85 23.36 -15.95
CA HIS A 185 -4.69 24.62 -15.22
C HIS A 185 -3.21 24.99 -15.02
N CYS A 186 -2.36 24.06 -14.56
CA CYS A 186 -0.93 24.31 -14.37
C CYS A 186 -0.16 24.53 -15.68
N SER A 187 -0.61 23.92 -16.78
CA SER A 187 0.01 24.09 -18.11
C SER A 187 -0.39 25.39 -18.81
N GLY A 188 -1.39 26.11 -18.28
CA GLY A 188 -1.89 27.38 -18.84
C GLY A 188 -2.96 27.23 -19.93
N GLU A 189 -3.44 26.01 -20.19
CA GLU A 189 -4.46 25.73 -21.21
C GLU A 189 -5.88 26.01 -20.66
N GLY A 190 -6.07 25.93 -19.34
CA GLY A 190 -7.33 26.23 -18.64
C GLY A 190 -7.66 27.72 -18.41
N ARG A 191 -7.32 28.64 -19.35
CA ARG A 191 -7.58 30.09 -19.20
C ARG A 191 -8.45 30.73 -20.31
N ILE A 192 -9.38 29.95 -20.86
CA ILE A 192 -10.37 30.34 -21.89
C ILE A 192 -11.69 29.58 -21.59
N MET A 193 -12.85 30.18 -21.29
CA MET A 193 -13.22 31.59 -21.06
C MET A 193 -14.11 31.73 -19.81
N ALA A 194 -14.19 32.94 -19.27
CA ALA A 194 -15.40 33.49 -18.65
C ALA A 194 -15.57 34.93 -19.17
N LEU A 195 -16.58 35.15 -20.02
CA LEU A 195 -17.06 36.44 -20.53
C LEU A 195 -18.55 36.56 -20.22
#